data_AF-A0A949JAA9-F1
#
_entry.id   AF-A0A949JAA9-F1
#
_cell.length_a   1.000
_cell.length_b   1.000
_cell.length_c   1.000
_cell.angle_alpha   90.00
_cell.angle_beta   90.00
_cell.angle_gamma   90.00
#
_symmetry.space_group_name_H-M   'P 1'
#
loop_
_entity.id
_entity.type
_entity.pdbx_description
1 polymer ?
#
loop_
_entity_poly.entity_id
_entity_poly.type
_entity_poly.pdbx_seq_one_letter_code
_entity_poly.pdbx_strand_id
1 'polypeptide(L)'
;MKIDELKRELVKYMEETHRRRYHRNFFGCLTALLVEDGPVTQERIMELTGYSKASVSLTLHKLQLTLPVKTLKIMGDRRHYYEYRGGPEQFLVDILERRTEVPDIDLELIHTIHENVIAKVKEHPSYEKLESYLRELHLFLRLMHSIRKKNFNKFKTTLKSGSFQELNFPEASDLNYRQIKNFLNDKMTSGKDSTTKNGDTKDKLPRDYIELKREYFRSIKTGLNPLYAQSVANLLLVVHDVIIEKATTQEAIRDSTRLPRSTISDVVSFACDEGIIQVKKVYGSRTRIYIPVLSLLELILNYYDNACVYASTIRKKICDLLNRLEDITPQTPEFMNFNEKLIKLERAYVITEKFTTRAKAEFIEELMNEYAGQK
;
A
#
# COMPACT_ATOMS: atom_id res chain seq x y z
N MET A 1 34.37 9.50 -6.02
CA MET A 1 33.21 8.91 -5.34
C MET A 1 33.42 7.41 -5.24
N LYS A 2 33.25 6.81 -4.06
CA LYS A 2 33.45 5.36 -3.86
C LYS A 2 32.13 4.61 -4.08
N ILE A 3 32.18 3.38 -4.56
CA ILE A 3 30.99 2.52 -4.75
C ILE A 3 30.17 2.40 -3.45
N ASP A 4 30.85 2.30 -2.31
CA ASP A 4 30.23 2.27 -0.98
C ASP A 4 29.38 3.51 -0.66
N GLU A 5 29.73 4.67 -1.20
CA GLU A 5 28.94 5.89 -1.03
C GLU A 5 27.63 5.79 -1.82
N LEU A 6 27.68 5.28 -3.05
CA LEU A 6 26.50 5.04 -3.87
C LEU A 6 25.57 3.97 -3.29
N LYS A 7 26.14 2.88 -2.74
CA LYS A 7 25.38 1.85 -2.03
C LYS A 7 24.63 2.43 -0.83
N ARG A 8 25.31 3.23 0.01
CA ARG A 8 24.69 3.92 1.16
C ARG A 8 23.60 4.88 0.71
N GLU A 9 23.84 5.63 -0.37
CA GLU A 9 22.86 6.55 -0.93
C GLU A 9 21.59 5.83 -1.39
N LEU A 10 21.73 4.70 -2.09
CA LEU A 10 20.60 3.86 -2.48
C LEU A 10 19.86 3.29 -1.27
N VAL A 11 20.59 2.73 -0.29
CA VAL A 11 20.01 2.18 0.93
C VAL A 11 19.19 3.23 1.66
N LYS A 12 19.74 4.44 1.85
CA LYS A 12 19.04 5.55 2.50
C LYS A 12 17.82 6.00 1.71
N TYR A 13 17.93 6.05 0.38
CA TYR A 13 16.81 6.42 -0.48
C TYR A 13 15.68 5.41 -0.40
N MET A 14 15.99 4.12 -0.48
CA MET A 14 15.01 3.04 -0.35
C MET A 14 14.38 3.02 1.04
N GLU A 15 15.14 3.25 2.10
CA GLU A 15 14.58 3.42 3.44
C GLU A 15 13.54 4.55 3.46
N GLU A 16 13.92 5.77 3.09
CA GLU A 16 13.05 6.94 3.22
C GLU A 16 11.81 6.83 2.33
N THR A 17 11.99 6.32 1.11
CA THR A 17 10.89 6.09 0.16
C THR A 17 9.88 5.07 0.69
N HIS A 18 10.31 4.08 1.47
CA HIS A 18 9.44 3.03 2.00
C HIS A 18 8.98 3.27 3.46
N ARG A 19 9.59 4.22 4.17
CA ARG A 19 9.40 4.47 5.62
C ARG A 19 7.96 4.66 6.05
N ARG A 20 7.13 5.31 5.21
CA ARG A 20 5.73 5.59 5.55
C ARG A 20 4.84 4.34 5.49
N ARG A 21 5.24 3.36 4.67
CA ARG A 21 4.43 2.16 4.38
C ARG A 21 4.86 0.97 5.21
N TYR A 22 6.15 0.83 5.49
CA TYR A 22 6.72 -0.38 6.09
C TYR A 22 7.37 -0.13 7.44
N HIS A 23 7.59 -1.21 8.19
CA HIS A 23 8.31 -1.13 9.45
C HIS A 23 9.65 -0.39 9.30
N ARG A 24 9.95 0.46 10.29
CA ARG A 24 11.19 1.22 10.36
C ARG A 24 12.40 0.31 10.11
N ASN A 25 13.35 0.76 9.31
CA ASN A 25 14.60 0.08 8.97
C ASN A 25 14.48 -1.16 8.06
N PHE A 26 13.26 -1.65 7.78
CA PHE A 26 13.02 -2.87 7.00
C PHE A 26 13.67 -2.80 5.61
N PHE A 27 13.35 -1.76 4.84
CA PHE A 27 13.90 -1.58 3.49
C PHE A 27 15.38 -1.20 3.52
N GLY A 28 15.87 -0.50 4.54
CA GLY A 28 17.30 -0.21 4.67
C GLY A 28 18.13 -1.50 4.80
N CYS A 29 17.76 -2.40 5.71
CA CYS A 29 18.45 -3.68 5.86
C CYS A 29 18.28 -4.60 4.64
N LEU A 30 17.08 -4.64 4.04
CA LEU A 30 16.83 -5.45 2.86
C LEU A 30 17.62 -4.96 1.64
N THR A 31 17.63 -3.66 1.38
CA THR A 31 18.43 -3.06 0.31
C THR A 31 19.93 -3.27 0.57
N ALA A 32 20.41 -3.19 1.81
CA ALA A 32 21.80 -3.49 2.15
C ALA A 32 22.19 -4.94 1.78
N LEU A 33 21.31 -5.92 2.02
CA LEU A 33 21.53 -7.31 1.58
C LEU A 33 21.53 -7.45 0.06
N LEU A 34 20.71 -6.67 -0.65
CA LEU A 34 20.59 -6.75 -2.12
C LEU A 34 21.79 -6.17 -2.86
N VAL A 35 22.36 -5.08 -2.34
CA VAL A 35 23.45 -4.36 -3.01
C VAL A 35 24.82 -4.97 -2.77
N GLU A 36 24.97 -5.81 -1.76
CA GLU A 36 26.24 -6.48 -1.41
C GLU A 36 26.43 -7.80 -2.14
N ASP A 37 27.69 -8.14 -2.40
CA ASP A 37 28.07 -9.28 -3.22
C ASP A 37 28.21 -10.52 -2.34
N GLY A 38 27.11 -11.28 -2.24
CA GLY A 38 27.05 -12.51 -1.45
C GLY A 38 26.69 -12.28 0.02
N PRO A 39 27.05 -13.22 0.92
CA PRO A 39 26.65 -13.17 2.31
C PRO A 39 27.26 -11.99 3.08
N VAL A 40 26.43 -11.26 3.82
CA VAL A 40 26.78 -10.00 4.50
C VAL A 40 26.75 -10.17 6.01
N THR A 41 27.71 -9.63 6.73
CA THR A 41 27.68 -9.60 8.20
C THR A 41 26.71 -8.54 8.72
N GLN A 42 26.32 -8.68 9.99
CA GLN A 42 25.53 -7.65 10.67
C GLN A 42 26.26 -6.30 10.71
N GLU A 43 27.57 -6.31 10.95
CA GLU A 43 28.40 -5.11 11.00
C GLU A 43 28.41 -4.37 9.66
N ARG A 44 28.51 -5.10 8.54
CA ARG A 44 28.50 -4.48 7.22
C ARG A 44 27.14 -3.85 6.89
N ILE A 45 26.04 -4.46 7.32
CA ILE A 45 24.71 -3.85 7.21
C ILE A 45 24.62 -2.58 8.06
N MET A 46 25.20 -2.57 9.26
CA MET A 46 25.28 -1.36 10.09
C MET A 46 26.07 -0.24 9.40
N GLU A 47 27.18 -0.56 8.73
CA GLU A 47 27.97 0.43 7.98
C GLU A 47 27.17 1.06 6.82
N LEU A 48 26.39 0.25 6.11
CA LEU A 48 25.58 0.71 4.98
C LEU A 48 24.33 1.50 5.40
N THR A 49 23.74 1.15 6.54
CA THR A 49 22.47 1.73 7.01
C THR A 49 22.65 2.83 8.06
N GLY A 50 23.76 2.81 8.80
CA GLY A 50 23.97 3.65 9.98
C GLY A 50 23.16 3.22 11.21
N TYR A 51 22.53 2.05 11.19
CA TYR A 51 21.69 1.59 12.30
C TYR A 51 22.49 0.98 13.45
N SER A 52 21.89 0.96 14.63
CA SER A 52 22.43 0.24 15.78
C SER A 52 22.37 -1.28 15.59
N LYS A 53 23.29 -1.99 16.23
CA LYS A 53 23.35 -3.47 16.21
C LYS A 53 22.00 -4.10 16.58
N ALA A 54 21.37 -3.67 17.67
CA ALA A 54 20.07 -4.18 18.11
C ALA A 54 18.98 -3.98 17.05
N SER A 55 18.97 -2.83 16.38
CA SER A 55 17.99 -2.55 15.34
C SER A 55 18.19 -3.41 14.08
N VAL A 56 19.44 -3.60 13.64
CA VAL A 56 19.75 -4.50 12.52
C VAL A 56 19.37 -5.94 12.87
N SER A 57 19.67 -6.41 14.08
CA SER A 57 19.33 -7.77 14.53
C SER A 57 17.83 -8.02 14.50
N LEU A 58 17.03 -7.12 15.08
CA LEU A 58 15.57 -7.22 15.07
C LEU A 58 15.01 -7.20 13.65
N THR A 59 15.55 -6.34 12.79
CA THR A 59 15.09 -6.20 11.41
C THR A 59 15.44 -7.42 10.57
N LEU A 60 16.64 -7.97 10.71
CA LEU A 60 17.06 -9.21 10.06
C LEU A 60 16.17 -10.38 10.47
N HIS A 61 15.85 -10.51 11.76
CA HIS A 61 14.92 -11.54 12.22
C HIS A 61 13.55 -11.42 11.52
N LYS A 62 13.00 -10.20 11.41
CA LYS A 62 11.76 -9.97 10.65
C LYS A 62 11.90 -10.34 9.17
N LEU A 63 12.99 -9.92 8.53
CA LEU A 63 13.26 -10.24 7.14
C LEU A 63 13.29 -11.75 6.89
N GLN A 64 13.89 -12.53 7.79
CA GLN A 64 13.92 -14.00 7.69
C GLN A 64 12.55 -14.67 7.85
N LEU A 65 11.65 -14.08 8.64
CA LEU A 65 10.28 -14.57 8.78
C LEU A 65 9.44 -14.28 7.53
N THR A 66 9.72 -13.15 6.86
CA THR A 66 8.86 -12.64 5.78
C THR A 66 9.38 -12.94 4.37
N LEU A 67 10.69 -13.03 4.20
CA LEU A 67 11.39 -13.13 2.91
C LEU A 67 12.43 -14.26 2.94
N PRO A 68 12.90 -14.75 1.79
CA PRO A 68 13.91 -15.81 1.70
C PRO A 68 15.33 -15.32 2.06
N VAL A 69 15.47 -14.72 3.23
CA VAL A 69 16.77 -14.37 3.84
C VAL A 69 17.25 -15.55 4.68
N LYS A 70 18.46 -16.04 4.43
CA LYS A 70 19.07 -17.11 5.22
C LYS A 70 20.24 -16.60 6.04
N THR A 71 20.38 -17.17 7.23
CA THR A 71 21.62 -17.06 8.01
C THR A 71 22.56 -18.20 7.61
N LEU A 72 23.80 -17.84 7.35
CA LEU A 72 24.89 -18.73 6.99
C LEU A 72 25.97 -18.68 8.07
N LYS A 73 26.67 -19.80 8.25
CA LYS A 73 27.87 -19.90 9.07
C LYS A 73 29.04 -20.28 8.16
N ILE A 74 30.07 -19.43 8.14
CA ILE A 74 31.30 -19.69 7.38
C ILE A 74 32.26 -20.43 8.31
N MET A 75 32.85 -21.52 7.83
CA MET A 75 33.78 -22.33 8.62
C MET A 75 34.97 -21.47 9.07
N GLY A 76 35.26 -21.49 10.38
CA GLY A 76 36.34 -20.70 10.98
C GLY A 76 35.96 -19.28 11.38
N ASP A 77 34.78 -18.76 11.00
CA ASP A 77 34.26 -17.48 11.47
C ASP A 77 33.11 -17.68 12.46
N ARG A 78 33.15 -16.95 13.58
CA ARG A 78 32.10 -16.98 14.61
C ARG A 78 30.92 -16.08 14.26
N ARG A 79 31.05 -15.20 13.27
CA ARG A 79 30.01 -14.25 12.86
C ARG A 79 28.88 -14.93 12.10
N HIS A 80 27.70 -14.33 12.20
CA HIS A 80 26.56 -14.69 11.36
C HIS A 80 26.60 -13.89 10.07
N TYR A 81 26.46 -14.60 8.96
CA TYR A 81 26.31 -14.02 7.63
C TYR A 81 24.87 -14.13 7.20
N TYR A 82 24.37 -13.14 6.48
CA TYR A 82 23.00 -13.06 6.01
C TYR A 82 23.01 -12.87 4.51
N GLU A 83 22.17 -13.65 3.83
CA GLU A 83 22.07 -13.61 2.37
C GLU A 83 20.60 -13.63 2.00
N TYR A 84 20.19 -12.67 1.16
CA TYR A 84 18.91 -12.74 0.49
C TYR A 84 19.06 -13.66 -0.73
N ARG A 85 18.31 -14.76 -0.77
CA ARG A 85 18.46 -15.79 -1.81
C ARG A 85 17.87 -15.44 -3.17
N GLY A 86 17.26 -14.25 -3.31
CA GLY A 86 16.77 -13.74 -4.57
C GLY A 86 17.75 -12.76 -5.21
N GLY A 87 17.63 -12.59 -6.53
CA GLY A 87 18.22 -11.42 -7.20
C GLY A 87 17.37 -10.16 -6.98
N PRO A 88 17.83 -8.99 -7.46
CA PRO A 88 17.08 -7.75 -7.32
C PRO A 88 15.69 -7.77 -7.99
N GLU A 89 15.52 -8.55 -9.06
CA GLU A 89 14.21 -8.79 -9.70
C GLU A 89 13.29 -9.63 -8.79
N GLN A 90 13.84 -10.68 -8.15
CA GLN A 90 13.10 -11.56 -7.24
C GLN A 90 12.66 -10.83 -5.96
N PHE A 91 13.38 -9.78 -5.56
CA PHE A 91 13.00 -8.94 -4.42
C PHE A 91 11.60 -8.33 -4.56
N LEU A 92 11.27 -7.77 -5.73
CA LEU A 92 9.92 -7.24 -5.96
C LEU A 92 8.88 -8.35 -6.05
N VAL A 93 9.25 -9.50 -6.63
CA VAL A 93 8.36 -10.68 -6.68
C VAL A 93 7.99 -11.13 -5.28
N ASP A 94 8.96 -11.31 -4.39
CA ASP A 94 8.69 -11.81 -3.04
C ASP A 94 7.81 -10.84 -2.22
N ILE A 95 8.03 -9.52 -2.38
CA ILE A 95 7.17 -8.52 -1.73
C ILE A 95 5.74 -8.59 -2.29
N LEU A 96 5.59 -8.68 -3.62
CA LEU A 96 4.27 -8.77 -4.26
C LEU A 96 3.57 -10.10 -3.99
N GLU A 97 4.31 -11.20 -3.87
CA GLU A 97 3.82 -12.53 -3.52
C GLU A 97 3.10 -12.45 -2.17
N ARG A 98 3.79 -11.93 -1.16
CA ARG A 98 3.23 -11.78 0.19
C ARG A 98 1.98 -10.92 0.22
N ARG A 99 1.90 -9.88 -0.63
CA ARG A 99 0.71 -9.02 -0.76
C ARG A 99 -0.42 -9.65 -1.58
N THR A 100 -0.11 -10.67 -2.36
CA THR A 100 -1.09 -11.40 -3.18
C THR A 100 -1.67 -12.58 -2.41
N GLU A 101 -0.83 -13.30 -1.65
CA GLU A 101 -1.24 -14.40 -0.77
C GLU A 101 -2.07 -13.92 0.42
N VAL A 102 -1.65 -12.82 1.04
CA VAL A 102 -2.33 -12.23 2.19
C VAL A 102 -2.97 -10.92 1.74
N PRO A 103 -4.30 -10.85 1.59
CA PRO A 103 -4.97 -9.62 1.20
C PRO A 103 -4.69 -8.52 2.23
N ASP A 104 -4.71 -7.27 1.80
CA ASP A 104 -4.44 -6.13 2.69
C ASP A 104 -5.50 -6.03 3.82
N ILE A 105 -6.71 -6.53 3.56
CA ILE A 105 -7.85 -6.63 4.49
C ILE A 105 -8.50 -8.00 4.29
N ASP A 106 -8.87 -8.65 5.38
CA ASP A 106 -9.53 -9.97 5.39
C ASP A 106 -10.93 -9.90 4.74
N LEU A 107 -11.06 -10.45 3.54
CA LEU A 107 -12.28 -10.44 2.74
C LEU A 107 -13.43 -11.23 3.39
N GLU A 108 -13.14 -12.40 3.98
CA GLU A 108 -14.16 -13.26 4.61
C GLU A 108 -14.75 -12.59 5.85
N LEU A 109 -13.89 -11.89 6.60
CA LEU A 109 -14.31 -11.13 7.75
C LEU A 109 -15.16 -9.91 7.36
N ILE A 110 -14.80 -9.20 6.29
CA ILE A 110 -15.65 -8.11 5.75
C ILE A 110 -17.01 -8.65 5.32
N HIS A 111 -17.05 -9.78 4.61
CA HIS A 111 -18.30 -10.41 4.20
C HIS A 111 -19.17 -10.79 5.41
N THR A 112 -18.58 -11.41 6.43
CA THR A 112 -19.27 -11.77 7.68
C THR A 112 -19.93 -10.55 8.35
N ILE A 113 -19.20 -9.44 8.44
CA ILE A 113 -19.72 -8.19 9.02
C ILE A 113 -20.83 -7.60 8.14
N HIS A 114 -20.69 -7.68 6.81
CA HIS A 114 -21.71 -7.19 5.88
C HIS A 114 -23.04 -7.94 6.06
N GLU A 115 -23.02 -9.27 6.17
CA GLU A 115 -24.22 -10.08 6.44
C GLU A 115 -24.90 -9.69 7.76
N ASN A 116 -24.11 -9.47 8.81
CA ASN A 116 -24.64 -9.00 10.10
C ASN A 116 -25.32 -7.62 9.98
N VAL A 117 -24.73 -6.73 9.18
CA VAL A 117 -25.29 -5.38 8.95
C VAL A 117 -26.58 -5.46 8.12
N ILE A 118 -26.67 -6.32 7.11
CA ILE A 118 -27.89 -6.52 6.28
C ILE A 118 -29.09 -6.86 7.17
N ALA A 119 -28.92 -7.75 8.14
CA ALA A 119 -29.97 -8.11 9.09
C ALA A 119 -30.46 -6.89 9.90
N LYS A 120 -29.57 -5.93 10.17
CA LYS A 120 -29.81 -4.73 10.97
C LYS A 120 -30.32 -3.52 10.18
N VAL A 121 -30.18 -3.49 8.84
CA VAL A 121 -30.72 -2.41 8.00
C VAL A 121 -32.22 -2.23 8.18
N LYS A 122 -32.97 -3.33 8.37
CA LYS A 122 -34.41 -3.29 8.62
C LYS A 122 -34.79 -2.66 9.96
N GLU A 123 -33.86 -2.60 10.91
CA GLU A 123 -34.10 -2.11 12.27
C GLU A 123 -33.84 -0.60 12.40
N HIS A 124 -32.85 -0.06 11.69
CA HIS A 124 -32.52 1.37 11.77
C HIS A 124 -31.83 1.92 10.50
N PRO A 125 -32.25 3.09 9.96
CA PRO A 125 -31.68 3.67 8.73
C PRO A 125 -30.17 3.97 8.79
N SER A 126 -29.60 4.18 9.98
CA SER A 126 -28.15 4.42 10.12
C SER A 126 -27.29 3.27 9.60
N TYR A 127 -27.84 2.04 9.58
CA TYR A 127 -27.15 0.86 9.06
C TYR A 127 -27.00 0.89 7.53
N GLU A 128 -27.87 1.60 6.80
CA GLU A 128 -27.78 1.69 5.33
C GLU A 128 -26.45 2.26 4.86
N LYS A 129 -25.89 3.23 5.60
CA LYS A 129 -24.57 3.80 5.28
C LYS A 129 -23.46 2.76 5.39
N LEU A 130 -23.47 1.99 6.47
CA LEU A 130 -22.46 0.96 6.72
C LEU A 130 -22.63 -0.21 5.75
N GLU A 131 -23.87 -0.63 5.47
CA GLU A 131 -24.18 -1.66 4.46
C GLU A 131 -23.66 -1.25 3.09
N SER A 132 -24.03 -0.06 2.61
CA SER A 132 -23.62 0.41 1.28
C SER A 132 -22.11 0.50 1.17
N TYR A 133 -21.44 0.99 2.22
CA TYR A 133 -19.99 1.06 2.27
C TYR A 133 -19.33 -0.33 2.25
N LEU A 134 -19.80 -1.28 3.07
CA LEU A 134 -19.24 -2.63 3.14
C LEU A 134 -19.47 -3.40 1.83
N ARG A 135 -20.63 -3.22 1.19
CA ARG A 135 -20.92 -3.81 -0.12
C ARG A 135 -19.95 -3.33 -1.19
N GLU A 136 -19.73 -2.02 -1.29
CA GLU A 136 -18.76 -1.44 -2.24
C GLU A 136 -17.34 -1.89 -1.92
N LEU A 137 -16.93 -1.82 -0.65
CA LEU A 137 -15.60 -2.25 -0.22
C LEU A 137 -15.35 -3.72 -0.55
N HIS A 138 -16.30 -4.61 -0.26
CA HIS A 138 -16.19 -6.03 -0.56
C HIS A 138 -16.04 -6.28 -2.07
N LEU A 139 -16.88 -5.64 -2.90
CA LEU A 139 -16.77 -5.72 -4.36
C LEU A 139 -15.37 -5.27 -4.82
N PHE A 140 -14.92 -4.09 -4.41
CA PHE A 140 -13.66 -3.55 -4.90
C PHE A 140 -12.45 -4.34 -4.42
N LEU A 141 -12.42 -4.77 -3.15
CA LEU A 141 -11.33 -5.60 -2.63
C LEU A 141 -11.27 -6.96 -3.33
N ARG A 142 -12.42 -7.57 -3.65
CA ARG A 142 -12.50 -8.82 -4.43
C ARG A 142 -11.91 -8.63 -5.83
N LEU A 143 -12.30 -7.56 -6.54
CA LEU A 143 -11.77 -7.23 -7.86
C LEU A 143 -10.25 -6.98 -7.80
N MET A 144 -9.80 -6.14 -6.86
CA MET A 144 -8.37 -5.88 -6.66
C MET A 144 -7.59 -7.17 -6.39
N HIS A 145 -8.10 -8.07 -5.55
CA HIS A 145 -7.46 -9.34 -5.24
C HIS A 145 -7.37 -10.25 -6.48
N SER A 146 -8.48 -10.40 -7.23
CA SER A 146 -8.54 -11.15 -8.49
C SER A 146 -7.51 -10.66 -9.50
N ILE A 147 -7.49 -9.34 -9.75
CA ILE A 147 -6.59 -8.68 -10.69
C ILE A 147 -5.13 -8.85 -10.26
N ARG A 148 -4.82 -8.67 -8.97
CA ARG A 148 -3.47 -8.90 -8.44
C ARG A 148 -3.02 -10.34 -8.69
N LYS A 149 -3.87 -11.33 -8.37
CA LYS A 149 -3.54 -12.75 -8.57
C LYS A 149 -3.29 -13.09 -10.04
N LYS A 150 -4.16 -12.62 -10.94
CA LYS A 150 -4.02 -12.77 -12.39
C LYS A 150 -2.73 -12.14 -12.92
N ASN A 151 -2.44 -10.91 -12.49
CA ASN A 151 -1.29 -10.15 -12.96
C ASN A 151 0.03 -10.59 -12.33
N PHE A 152 0.02 -11.14 -11.12
CA PHE A 152 1.24 -11.57 -10.45
C PHE A 152 1.97 -12.69 -11.20
N ASN A 153 1.23 -13.66 -11.76
CA ASN A 153 1.82 -14.72 -12.57
C ASN A 153 2.46 -14.16 -13.84
N LYS A 154 1.77 -13.22 -14.52
CA LYS A 154 2.33 -12.54 -15.70
C LYS A 154 3.58 -11.75 -15.33
N PHE A 155 3.56 -11.05 -14.20
CA PHE A 155 4.69 -10.26 -13.70
C PHE A 155 5.93 -11.14 -13.48
N LYS A 156 5.78 -12.31 -12.84
CA LYS A 156 6.87 -13.29 -12.69
C LYS A 156 7.44 -13.72 -14.03
N THR A 157 6.59 -14.03 -15.00
CA THR A 157 7.01 -14.47 -16.33
C THR A 157 7.80 -13.38 -17.05
N THR A 158 7.32 -12.14 -17.04
CA THR A 158 8.03 -10.99 -17.66
C THR A 158 9.37 -10.70 -17.03
N LEU A 159 9.47 -10.80 -15.70
CA LEU A 159 10.76 -10.63 -15.03
C LEU A 159 11.76 -11.72 -15.43
N LYS A 160 11.31 -12.95 -15.66
CA LYS A 160 12.20 -14.03 -16.10
C LYS A 160 12.62 -13.89 -17.56
N SER A 161 11.68 -13.58 -18.46
CA SER A 161 11.97 -13.55 -19.90
C SER A 161 12.58 -12.24 -20.39
N GLY A 162 12.31 -11.13 -19.71
CA GLY A 162 12.75 -9.79 -20.14
C GLY A 162 12.10 -9.26 -21.38
N SER A 163 11.19 -10.03 -21.96
CA SER A 163 10.40 -9.61 -23.08
C SER A 163 9.03 -9.15 -22.60
N PHE A 164 8.65 -7.95 -23.03
CA PHE A 164 7.26 -7.50 -22.94
C PHE A 164 6.37 -8.19 -23.99
N GLN A 165 6.91 -9.01 -24.90
CA GLN A 165 6.13 -9.68 -25.96
C GLN A 165 5.38 -10.92 -25.44
N GLU A 166 5.91 -11.61 -24.43
CA GLU A 166 5.19 -12.73 -23.76
C GLU A 166 3.98 -12.24 -22.95
N LEU A 167 3.92 -10.94 -22.73
CA LEU A 167 2.74 -10.28 -22.27
C LEU A 167 1.81 -10.12 -23.47
N ASN A 168 1.21 -11.23 -23.89
CA ASN A 168 0.04 -11.20 -24.74
C ASN A 168 -1.05 -10.52 -23.90
N PHE A 169 -1.03 -9.20 -24.00
CA PHE A 169 -1.75 -8.25 -23.21
C PHE A 169 -2.97 -7.92 -24.06
N PRO A 170 -4.11 -8.62 -23.91
CA PRO A 170 -5.32 -8.15 -24.53
C PRO A 170 -5.48 -6.70 -24.09
N GLU A 171 -5.70 -5.90 -25.12
CA GLU A 171 -5.86 -4.48 -25.11
C GLU A 171 -6.98 -4.13 -24.12
N ALA A 172 -6.60 -3.75 -22.90
CA ALA A 172 -7.49 -2.94 -22.07
C ALA A 172 -7.84 -1.60 -22.79
N SER A 173 -7.28 -1.35 -23.98
CA SER A 173 -7.52 -0.25 -24.92
C SER A 173 -8.76 -0.37 -25.79
N ASP A 174 -9.50 -1.50 -25.81
CA ASP A 174 -10.76 -1.57 -26.56
C ASP A 174 -11.91 -0.81 -25.90
N LEU A 175 -11.79 -0.47 -24.61
CA LEU A 175 -12.70 0.48 -23.97
C LEU A 175 -12.38 1.89 -24.44
N ASN A 176 -13.32 2.52 -25.14
CA ASN A 176 -13.18 3.91 -25.53
C ASN A 176 -12.98 4.76 -24.26
N TYR A 177 -11.88 5.53 -24.19
CA TYR A 177 -11.58 6.46 -23.10
C TYR A 177 -12.78 7.31 -22.68
N ARG A 178 -13.66 7.65 -23.63
CA ARG A 178 -14.92 8.34 -23.39
C ARG A 178 -15.90 7.54 -22.53
N GLN A 179 -16.05 6.23 -22.74
CA GLN A 179 -16.93 5.36 -21.95
C GLN A 179 -16.42 5.23 -20.51
N ILE A 180 -15.11 5.01 -20.33
CA ILE A 180 -14.47 4.99 -19.00
C ILE A 180 -14.70 6.32 -18.29
N LYS A 181 -14.39 7.44 -18.97
CA LYS A 181 -14.56 8.77 -18.40
C LYS A 181 -16.01 9.05 -18.01
N ASN A 182 -16.97 8.68 -18.85
CA ASN A 182 -18.39 8.86 -18.55
C ASN A 182 -18.83 8.00 -17.36
N PHE A 183 -18.46 6.71 -17.33
CA PHE A 183 -18.75 5.83 -16.20
C PHE A 183 -18.16 6.35 -14.88
N LEU A 184 -16.89 6.77 -14.91
CA LEU A 184 -16.22 7.34 -13.75
C LEU A 184 -16.88 8.64 -13.31
N ASN A 185 -17.20 9.55 -14.25
CA ASN A 185 -17.93 10.77 -13.94
C ASN A 185 -19.28 10.46 -13.31
N ASP A 186 -20.07 9.54 -13.86
CA ASP A 186 -21.37 9.16 -13.31
C ASP A 186 -21.21 8.60 -11.89
N LYS A 187 -20.25 7.71 -11.64
CA LYS A 187 -20.04 7.12 -10.32
C LYS A 187 -19.44 8.10 -9.30
N MET A 188 -18.49 8.94 -9.70
CA MET A 188 -17.88 9.96 -8.85
C MET A 188 -18.84 11.13 -8.54
N THR A 189 -19.73 11.51 -9.46
CA THR A 189 -20.68 12.62 -9.27
C THR A 189 -22.07 12.19 -8.78
N SER A 190 -22.42 10.90 -8.86
CA SER A 190 -23.71 10.37 -8.35
C SER A 190 -23.86 10.41 -6.83
N GLY A 191 -22.82 10.82 -6.10
CA GLY A 191 -22.98 11.32 -4.74
C GLY A 191 -23.74 12.63 -4.78
N LYS A 192 -25.06 12.59 -5.02
CA LYS A 192 -25.95 13.71 -4.70
C LYS A 192 -25.58 14.10 -3.28
N ASP A 193 -25.06 15.31 -3.13
CA ASP A 193 -25.09 16.06 -1.91
C ASP A 193 -26.54 16.04 -1.44
N SER A 194 -26.90 15.02 -0.64
CA SER A 194 -27.92 15.23 0.35
C SER A 194 -27.30 16.28 1.25
N THR A 195 -27.53 17.55 0.88
CA THR A 195 -27.42 18.70 1.76
C THR A 195 -28.03 18.25 3.06
N THR A 196 -27.16 17.79 3.95
CA THR A 196 -27.55 17.36 5.27
C THR A 196 -27.91 18.69 5.89
N LYS A 197 -29.22 18.96 5.93
CA LYS A 197 -29.74 20.12 6.65
C LYS A 197 -29.08 20.07 8.02
N ASN A 198 -28.25 21.06 8.30
CA ASN A 198 -27.65 21.23 9.60
C ASN A 198 -28.76 21.28 10.66
N GLY A 199 -28.62 20.50 11.73
CA GLY A 199 -29.45 20.50 12.95
C GLY A 199 -30.63 19.55 12.83
N ASP A 200 -30.62 18.35 13.42
CA ASP A 200 -30.36 18.09 14.83
C ASP A 200 -29.33 16.99 15.10
N THR A 201 -28.26 17.36 15.80
CA THR A 201 -27.25 16.44 16.34
C THR A 201 -27.74 15.87 17.68
N LYS A 202 -28.82 15.07 17.66
CA LYS A 202 -29.32 14.41 18.88
C LYS A 202 -29.72 12.95 18.79
N ASP A 203 -29.84 12.35 17.61
CA ASP A 203 -29.94 10.90 17.55
C ASP A 203 -28.55 10.30 17.74
N LYS A 204 -28.25 9.95 18.99
CA LYS A 204 -27.11 9.10 19.31
C LYS A 204 -27.23 7.85 18.45
N LEU A 205 -26.18 7.56 17.67
CA LEU A 205 -26.09 6.32 16.92
C LEU A 205 -26.41 5.13 17.84
N PRO A 206 -27.16 4.13 17.35
CA PRO A 206 -27.44 2.93 18.12
C PRO A 206 -26.15 2.31 18.70
N ARG A 207 -26.20 1.80 19.94
CA ARG A 207 -25.00 1.26 20.61
C ARG A 207 -24.42 0.06 19.85
N ASP A 208 -25.29 -0.79 19.35
CA ASP A 208 -25.02 -1.93 18.49
C ASP A 208 -24.40 -1.52 17.15
N TYR A 209 -24.79 -0.38 16.57
CA TYR A 209 -24.14 0.18 15.37
C TYR A 209 -22.67 0.53 15.65
N ILE A 210 -22.40 1.18 16.80
CA ILE A 210 -21.04 1.53 17.21
C ILE A 210 -20.21 0.25 17.47
N GLU A 211 -20.80 -0.79 18.04
CA GLU A 211 -20.08 -2.06 18.25
C GLU A 211 -19.79 -2.81 16.95
N LEU A 212 -20.70 -2.82 15.97
CA LEU A 212 -20.43 -3.38 14.65
C LEU A 212 -19.28 -2.64 13.94
N LYS A 213 -19.25 -1.30 14.04
CA LYS A 213 -18.10 -0.52 13.55
C LYS A 213 -16.80 -0.86 14.30
N ARG A 214 -16.85 -1.05 15.62
CA ARG A 214 -15.68 -1.47 16.41
C ARG A 214 -15.18 -2.84 16.01
N GLU A 215 -16.08 -3.77 15.75
CA GLU A 215 -15.74 -5.10 15.25
C GLU A 215 -15.05 -5.00 13.89
N TYR A 216 -15.61 -4.22 12.97
CA TYR A 216 -14.99 -3.90 11.67
C TYR A 216 -13.59 -3.29 11.79
N PHE A 217 -13.41 -2.28 12.64
CA PHE A 217 -12.09 -1.65 12.80
C PHE A 217 -11.08 -2.54 13.53
N ARG A 218 -11.54 -3.38 14.46
CA ARG A 218 -10.70 -4.41 15.08
C ARG A 218 -10.24 -5.42 14.03
N SER A 219 -11.15 -5.86 13.18
CA SER A 219 -10.95 -6.73 12.02
C SER A 219 -9.83 -6.21 11.10
N ILE A 220 -9.90 -4.95 10.69
CA ILE A 220 -8.85 -4.32 9.87
C ILE A 220 -7.51 -4.36 10.61
N LYS A 221 -7.51 -3.95 11.89
CA LYS A 221 -6.26 -3.87 12.66
C LYS A 221 -5.58 -5.23 12.83
N THR A 222 -6.35 -6.31 12.95
CA THR A 222 -5.82 -7.68 13.10
C THR A 222 -5.50 -8.35 11.77
N GLY A 223 -6.24 -8.03 10.70
CA GLY A 223 -6.08 -8.63 9.38
C GLY A 223 -5.04 -7.95 8.49
N LEU A 224 -4.55 -6.76 8.88
CA LEU A 224 -3.54 -6.03 8.11
C LEU A 224 -2.23 -6.82 8.00
N ASN A 225 -1.64 -6.80 6.80
CA ASN A 225 -0.36 -7.45 6.55
C ASN A 225 0.72 -6.96 7.55
N PRO A 226 1.43 -7.86 8.26
CA PRO A 226 2.42 -7.51 9.28
C PRO A 226 3.59 -6.66 8.78
N LEU A 227 3.80 -6.58 7.46
CA LEU A 227 4.81 -5.72 6.85
C LEU A 227 4.48 -4.22 7.00
N TYR A 228 3.19 -3.89 7.13
CA TYR A 228 2.77 -2.50 7.22
C TYR A 228 3.13 -1.86 8.55
N ALA A 229 3.48 -0.57 8.49
CA ALA A 229 3.64 0.22 9.69
C ALA A 229 2.28 0.45 10.38
N GLN A 230 2.30 0.57 11.72
CA GLN A 230 1.10 0.92 12.50
C GLN A 230 0.44 2.23 12.03
N SER A 231 1.21 3.15 11.46
CA SER A 231 0.70 4.39 10.86
C SER A 231 -0.26 4.14 9.70
N VAL A 232 0.00 3.12 8.86
CA VAL A 232 -0.88 2.72 7.76
C VAL A 232 -2.20 2.20 8.30
N ALA A 233 -2.13 1.33 9.32
CA ALA A 233 -3.32 0.82 9.99
C ALA A 233 -4.17 1.98 10.51
N ASN A 234 -3.57 2.89 11.28
CA ASN A 234 -4.30 4.02 11.86
C ASN A 234 -4.91 4.94 10.79
N LEU A 235 -4.20 5.18 9.67
CA LEU A 235 -4.72 5.93 8.53
C LEU A 235 -5.97 5.27 7.94
N LEU A 236 -5.92 3.96 7.68
CA LEU A 236 -7.06 3.22 7.14
C LEU A 236 -8.27 3.32 8.07
N LEU A 237 -8.10 3.11 9.39
CA LEU A 237 -9.21 3.19 10.34
C LEU A 237 -9.90 4.56 10.31
N VAL A 238 -9.12 5.65 10.32
CA VAL A 238 -9.66 7.02 10.32
C VAL A 238 -10.33 7.37 8.99
N VAL A 239 -9.68 7.05 7.85
CA VAL A 239 -10.23 7.34 6.52
C VAL A 239 -11.51 6.55 6.28
N HIS A 240 -11.54 5.28 6.66
CA HIS A 240 -12.74 4.44 6.54
C HIS A 240 -13.88 4.98 7.40
N ASP A 241 -13.63 5.41 8.64
CA ASP A 241 -14.66 6.03 9.50
C ASP A 241 -15.27 7.28 8.85
N VAL A 242 -14.43 8.13 8.28
CA VAL A 242 -14.86 9.38 7.64
C VAL A 242 -15.67 9.09 6.36
N ILE A 243 -15.32 8.07 5.58
CA ILE A 243 -16.08 7.66 4.39
C ILE A 243 -17.43 7.05 4.78
N ILE A 244 -17.46 6.16 5.78
CA ILE A 244 -18.69 5.53 6.27
C ILE A 244 -19.68 6.61 6.72
N GLU A 245 -19.22 7.57 7.53
CA GLU A 245 -20.10 8.58 8.11
C GLU A 245 -20.42 9.74 7.16
N LYS A 246 -19.59 9.95 6.14
CA LYS A 246 -19.56 11.12 5.23
C LYS A 246 -19.27 12.46 5.93
N ALA A 247 -19.53 12.57 7.22
CA ALA A 247 -19.15 13.70 8.07
C ALA A 247 -19.02 13.19 9.52
N THR A 248 -17.85 13.34 10.12
CA THR A 248 -17.58 12.82 11.47
C THR A 248 -16.76 13.80 12.32
N THR A 249 -16.66 13.53 13.61
CA THR A 249 -15.87 14.31 14.57
C THR A 249 -14.75 13.47 15.16
N GLN A 250 -13.77 14.11 15.79
CA GLN A 250 -12.65 13.40 16.43
C GLN A 250 -13.14 12.45 17.52
N GLU A 251 -14.16 12.87 18.27
CA GLU A 251 -14.79 12.09 19.33
C GLU A 251 -15.50 10.85 18.76
N ALA A 252 -16.25 11.00 17.67
CA ALA A 252 -16.93 9.87 17.02
C ALA A 252 -15.92 8.85 16.43
N ILE A 253 -14.85 9.33 15.76
CA ILE A 253 -13.76 8.48 15.27
C ILE A 253 -13.12 7.71 16.44
N ARG A 254 -12.88 8.38 17.57
CA ARG A 254 -12.32 7.72 18.77
C ARG A 254 -13.24 6.63 19.27
N ASP A 255 -14.53 6.89 19.33
CA ASP A 255 -15.50 5.95 19.87
C ASP A 255 -15.63 4.70 19.00
N SER A 256 -15.48 4.81 17.68
CA SER A 256 -15.52 3.67 16.74
C SER A 256 -14.18 2.93 16.62
N THR A 257 -13.06 3.65 16.52
CA THR A 257 -11.73 3.06 16.25
C THR A 257 -10.94 2.71 17.51
N ARG A 258 -11.33 3.26 18.67
CA ARG A 258 -10.59 3.21 19.94
C ARG A 258 -9.16 3.77 19.87
N LEU A 259 -8.84 4.58 18.86
CA LEU A 259 -7.53 5.23 18.76
C LEU A 259 -7.40 6.38 19.77
N PRO A 260 -6.20 6.63 20.33
CA PRO A 260 -5.96 7.80 21.17
C PRO A 260 -6.23 9.11 20.41
N ARG A 261 -6.67 10.15 21.14
CA ARG A 261 -7.00 11.45 20.54
C ARG A 261 -5.81 12.06 19.79
N SER A 262 -4.60 11.98 20.36
CA SER A 262 -3.36 12.45 19.72
C SER A 262 -3.13 11.74 18.39
N THR A 263 -3.22 10.40 18.37
CA THR A 263 -3.09 9.60 17.15
C THR A 263 -4.09 9.99 16.08
N ILE A 264 -5.36 10.21 16.45
CA ILE A 264 -6.38 10.66 15.49
C ILE A 264 -6.01 12.05 14.95
N SER A 265 -5.52 12.95 15.81
CA SER A 265 -5.11 14.29 15.39
C SER A 265 -4.00 14.25 14.35
N ASP A 266 -2.98 13.43 14.58
CA ASP A 266 -1.83 13.27 13.67
C ASP A 266 -2.27 12.67 12.33
N VAL A 267 -3.09 11.62 12.38
CA VAL A 267 -3.59 10.92 11.20
C VAL A 267 -4.51 11.80 10.37
N VAL A 268 -5.41 12.56 11.00
CA VAL A 268 -6.29 13.47 10.29
C VAL A 268 -5.50 14.62 9.68
N SER A 269 -4.51 15.17 10.37
CA SER A 269 -3.62 16.19 9.79
C SER A 269 -2.97 15.66 8.51
N PHE A 270 -2.38 14.46 8.58
CA PHE A 270 -1.78 13.81 7.42
C PHE A 270 -2.80 13.57 6.29
N ALA A 271 -3.98 13.05 6.59
CA ALA A 271 -5.01 12.82 5.58
C ALA A 271 -5.55 14.12 4.95
N CYS A 272 -5.50 15.24 5.68
CA CYS A 272 -5.81 16.55 5.13
C CYS A 272 -4.70 17.07 4.21
N ASP A 273 -3.43 16.91 4.60
CA ASP A 273 -2.28 17.30 3.79
C ASP A 273 -2.23 16.51 2.46
N GLU A 274 -2.63 15.24 2.49
CA GLU A 274 -2.74 14.37 1.31
C GLU A 274 -4.06 14.56 0.53
N GLY A 275 -4.92 15.51 0.93
CA GLY A 275 -6.16 15.82 0.22
C GLY A 275 -7.22 14.70 0.25
N ILE A 276 -7.13 13.78 1.21
CA ILE A 276 -8.09 12.67 1.38
C ILE A 276 -9.32 13.13 2.17
N ILE A 277 -9.11 14.00 3.16
CA ILE A 277 -10.14 14.52 4.06
C ILE A 277 -10.05 16.05 4.10
N GLN A 278 -11.18 16.72 4.19
CA GLN A 278 -11.27 18.15 4.44
C GLN A 278 -11.86 18.45 5.82
N VAL A 279 -11.42 19.56 6.42
CA VAL A 279 -11.92 20.02 7.72
C VAL A 279 -12.89 21.18 7.53
N LYS A 280 -14.10 21.04 8.07
CA LYS A 280 -15.10 22.12 8.13
C LYS A 280 -15.32 22.54 9.58
N LYS A 281 -15.26 23.85 9.85
CA LYS A 281 -15.64 24.41 11.14
C LYS A 281 -17.15 24.58 11.22
N VAL A 282 -17.76 24.17 12.32
CA VAL A 282 -19.18 24.38 12.58
C VAL A 282 -19.37 25.82 13.08
N TYR A 283 -20.28 26.57 12.45
CA TYR A 283 -20.56 27.94 12.87
C TYR A 283 -21.07 27.97 14.31
N GLY A 284 -20.51 28.86 15.14
CA GLY A 284 -20.87 28.97 16.55
C GLY A 284 -20.36 27.85 17.47
N SER A 285 -19.53 26.92 16.98
CA SER A 285 -18.94 25.84 17.78
C SER A 285 -17.42 25.73 17.59
N ARG A 286 -16.73 25.21 18.63
CA ARG A 286 -15.30 24.86 18.54
C ARG A 286 -15.07 23.51 17.85
N THR A 287 -16.14 22.77 17.54
CA THR A 287 -16.07 21.44 16.92
C THR A 287 -15.64 21.53 15.45
N ARG A 288 -14.72 20.62 15.09
CA ARG A 288 -14.29 20.39 13.70
C ARG A 288 -14.98 19.15 13.17
N ILE A 289 -15.51 19.25 11.95
CA ILE A 289 -16.07 18.12 11.21
C ILE A 289 -15.10 17.72 10.11
N TYR A 290 -14.87 16.43 9.97
CA TYR A 290 -14.04 15.81 8.94
C TYR A 290 -14.94 15.19 7.88
N ILE A 291 -14.68 15.52 6.63
CA ILE A 291 -15.50 15.12 5.47
C ILE A 291 -14.55 14.49 4.43
N PRO A 292 -14.90 13.37 3.79
CA PRO A 292 -14.07 12.81 2.74
C PRO A 292 -14.04 13.76 1.54
N VAL A 293 -12.86 13.95 0.96
CA VAL A 293 -12.69 14.64 -0.34
C VAL A 293 -12.83 13.63 -1.49
N LEU A 294 -12.44 12.38 -1.23
CA LEU A 294 -12.44 11.28 -2.19
C LEU A 294 -13.44 10.21 -1.79
N SER A 295 -14.15 9.67 -2.78
CA SER A 295 -14.92 8.43 -2.67
C SER A 295 -14.02 7.21 -2.48
N LEU A 296 -14.61 6.09 -2.10
CA LEU A 296 -13.89 4.81 -1.99
C LEU A 296 -13.30 4.37 -3.33
N LEU A 297 -14.03 4.58 -4.44
CA LEU A 297 -13.54 4.29 -5.78
C LEU A 297 -12.32 5.16 -6.13
N GLU A 298 -12.39 6.47 -5.88
CA GLU A 298 -11.27 7.38 -6.13
C GLU A 298 -10.03 7.02 -5.31
N LEU A 299 -10.21 6.59 -4.05
CA LEU A 299 -9.09 6.11 -3.23
C LEU A 299 -8.40 4.89 -3.83
N ILE A 300 -9.16 3.96 -4.40
CA ILE A 300 -8.59 2.77 -5.07
C ILE A 300 -7.89 3.15 -6.37
N LEU A 301 -8.47 4.03 -7.17
CA LEU A 301 -7.83 4.52 -8.38
C LEU A 301 -6.54 5.29 -8.07
N ASN A 302 -6.57 6.15 -7.05
CA ASN A 302 -5.40 6.88 -6.55
C ASN A 302 -4.35 5.92 -5.97
N TYR A 303 -4.74 4.79 -5.38
CA TYR A 303 -3.78 3.76 -4.96
C TYR A 303 -2.95 3.25 -6.15
N TYR A 304 -3.58 2.98 -7.30
CA TYR A 304 -2.84 2.58 -8.50
C TYR A 304 -1.99 3.72 -9.06
N ASP A 305 -2.51 4.95 -9.15
CA ASP A 305 -1.72 6.08 -9.64
C ASP A 305 -0.50 6.34 -8.76
N ASN A 306 -0.69 6.35 -7.44
CA ASN A 306 0.38 6.51 -6.48
C ASN A 306 1.38 5.36 -6.53
N ALA A 307 0.95 4.12 -6.80
CA ALA A 307 1.87 3.00 -6.99
C ALA A 307 2.72 3.15 -8.27
N CYS A 308 2.14 3.70 -9.34
CA CYS A 308 2.86 3.98 -10.59
C CYS A 308 3.88 5.12 -10.40
N VAL A 309 3.46 6.25 -9.83
CA VAL A 309 4.33 7.39 -9.49
C VAL A 309 5.45 6.94 -8.55
N TYR A 310 5.13 6.09 -7.59
CA TYR A 310 6.09 5.52 -6.65
C TYR A 310 7.17 4.69 -7.35
N ALA A 311 6.77 3.76 -8.22
CA ALA A 311 7.70 2.97 -9.01
C ALA A 311 8.59 3.85 -9.90
N SER A 312 8.00 4.86 -10.56
CA SER A 312 8.70 5.82 -11.41
C SER A 312 9.73 6.66 -10.64
N THR A 313 9.37 7.08 -9.43
CA THR A 313 10.27 7.84 -8.55
C THR A 313 11.48 7.01 -8.13
N ILE A 314 11.29 5.72 -7.83
CA ILE A 314 12.40 4.81 -7.50
C ILE A 314 13.26 4.54 -8.73
N ARG A 315 12.63 4.25 -9.87
CA ARG A 315 13.32 4.05 -11.15
C ARG A 315 14.20 5.23 -11.51
N LYS A 316 13.68 6.46 -11.43
CA LYS A 316 14.46 7.68 -11.71
C LYS A 316 15.72 7.75 -10.86
N LYS A 317 15.61 7.44 -9.56
CA LYS A 317 16.78 7.41 -8.68
C LYS A 317 17.80 6.35 -9.09
N ILE A 318 17.36 5.18 -9.52
CA ILE A 318 18.25 4.12 -10.01
C ILE A 318 18.97 4.59 -11.28
N CYS A 319 18.26 5.21 -12.24
CA CYS A 319 18.87 5.79 -13.43
C CYS A 319 19.91 6.88 -13.08
N ASP A 320 19.61 7.76 -12.12
CA ASP A 320 20.56 8.77 -11.65
C ASP A 320 21.84 8.13 -11.08
N LEU A 321 21.71 7.01 -10.35
CA LEU A 321 22.86 6.27 -9.82
C LEU A 321 23.64 5.55 -10.93
N LEU A 322 22.95 4.96 -11.92
CA LEU A 322 23.57 4.32 -13.08
C LEU A 322 24.41 5.32 -13.88
N ASN A 323 23.86 6.50 -14.19
CA ASN A 323 24.59 7.54 -14.91
C ASN A 323 25.86 7.97 -14.16
N ARG A 324 25.78 8.08 -12.83
CA ARG A 324 26.94 8.44 -11.99
C ARG A 324 27.97 7.32 -11.84
N LEU A 325 27.62 6.07 -12.15
CA LEU A 325 28.58 4.97 -12.19
C LEU A 325 29.46 5.05 -13.44
N GLU A 326 28.98 5.62 -14.55
CA GLU A 326 29.78 5.77 -15.78
C GLU A 326 31.08 6.57 -15.56
N ASP A 327 31.06 7.49 -14.59
CA ASP A 327 32.20 8.34 -14.23
C ASP A 327 33.26 7.63 -13.35
N ILE A 328 33.03 6.39 -12.91
CA ILE A 328 33.95 5.67 -12.01
C ILE A 328 34.94 4.82 -12.80
N THR A 329 36.22 5.21 -12.77
CA THR A 329 37.36 4.41 -13.26
C THR A 329 38.34 4.11 -12.11
N PRO A 330 38.91 2.89 -12.04
CA PRO A 330 38.68 1.72 -12.90
C PRO A 330 37.44 0.89 -12.50
N GLN A 331 36.88 0.18 -13.49
CA GLN A 331 35.72 -0.73 -13.31
C GLN A 331 36.15 -2.03 -12.61
N THR A 332 36.17 -2.02 -11.28
CA THR A 332 36.48 -3.20 -10.46
C THR A 332 35.38 -4.28 -10.56
N PRO A 333 35.64 -5.53 -10.14
CA PRO A 333 34.58 -6.55 -10.06
C PRO A 333 33.37 -6.11 -9.22
N GLU A 334 33.61 -5.42 -8.10
CA GLU A 334 32.57 -4.85 -7.24
C GLU A 334 31.73 -3.80 -7.96
N PHE A 335 32.36 -3.00 -8.83
CA PHE A 335 31.68 -2.03 -9.69
C PHE A 335 30.70 -2.73 -10.63
N MET A 336 31.20 -3.74 -11.36
CA MET A 336 30.41 -4.46 -12.37
C MET A 336 29.20 -5.15 -11.75
N ASN A 337 29.38 -5.76 -10.57
CA ASN A 337 28.28 -6.45 -9.89
C ASN A 337 27.21 -5.47 -9.38
N PHE A 338 27.63 -4.35 -8.79
CA PHE A 338 26.67 -3.32 -8.37
C PHE A 338 25.92 -2.71 -9.56
N ASN A 339 26.62 -2.42 -10.67
CA ASN A 339 26.01 -1.95 -11.91
C ASN A 339 24.97 -2.94 -12.45
N GLU A 340 25.32 -4.23 -12.53
CA GLU A 340 24.40 -5.28 -12.98
C GLU A 340 23.13 -5.35 -12.11
N LYS A 341 23.28 -5.22 -10.79
CA LYS A 341 22.15 -5.20 -9.85
C LYS A 341 21.25 -3.99 -10.04
N LEU A 342 21.82 -2.80 -10.29
CA LEU A 342 21.04 -1.60 -10.57
C LEU A 342 20.27 -1.72 -11.89
N ILE A 343 20.88 -2.26 -12.95
CA ILE A 343 20.20 -2.52 -14.22
C ILE A 343 19.00 -3.47 -14.02
N LYS A 344 19.19 -4.54 -13.24
CA LYS A 344 18.11 -5.47 -12.87
C LYS A 344 16.99 -4.78 -12.08
N LEU A 345 17.33 -3.89 -11.14
CA LEU A 345 16.34 -3.11 -10.40
C LEU A 345 15.58 -2.13 -11.30
N GLU A 346 16.28 -1.39 -12.17
CA GLU A 346 15.67 -0.45 -13.12
C GLU A 346 14.61 -1.18 -13.94
N ARG A 347 15.00 -2.31 -14.55
CA ARG A 347 14.11 -3.14 -15.35
C ARG A 347 12.90 -3.61 -14.55
N ALA A 348 13.11 -4.05 -13.31
CA ALA A 348 12.02 -4.50 -12.46
C ALA A 348 11.00 -3.39 -12.16
N TYR A 349 11.46 -2.16 -11.92
CA TYR A 349 10.57 -1.02 -11.70
C TYR A 349 9.87 -0.54 -12.98
N VAL A 350 10.51 -0.63 -14.16
CA VAL A 350 9.83 -0.41 -15.46
C VAL A 350 8.64 -1.36 -15.61
N ILE A 351 8.84 -2.62 -15.27
CA ILE A 351 7.79 -3.64 -15.31
C ILE A 351 6.69 -3.28 -14.31
N THR A 352 7.03 -2.89 -13.08
CA THR A 352 6.05 -2.47 -12.06
C THR A 352 5.18 -1.29 -12.51
N GLU A 353 5.73 -0.26 -13.15
CA GLU A 353 4.96 0.88 -13.69
C GLU A 353 3.89 0.42 -14.69
N LYS A 354 4.30 -0.40 -15.67
CA LYS A 354 3.41 -0.91 -16.72
C LYS A 354 2.31 -1.80 -16.14
N PHE A 355 2.67 -2.68 -15.21
CA PHE A 355 1.72 -3.57 -14.54
C PHE A 355 0.72 -2.81 -13.68
N THR A 356 1.14 -1.75 -12.98
CA THR A 356 0.26 -0.94 -12.15
C THR A 356 -0.75 -0.18 -13.00
N THR A 357 -0.30 0.43 -14.11
CA THR A 357 -1.16 1.14 -15.07
C THR A 357 -2.20 0.19 -15.66
N ARG A 358 -1.78 -1.03 -16.04
CA ARG A 358 -2.68 -2.06 -16.56
C ARG A 358 -3.69 -2.54 -15.51
N ALA A 359 -3.23 -2.81 -14.30
CA ALA A 359 -4.10 -3.28 -13.22
C ALA A 359 -5.21 -2.26 -12.90
N LYS A 360 -4.93 -0.96 -13.03
CA LYS A 360 -5.94 0.10 -12.96
C LYS A 360 -6.97 -0.01 -14.08
N ALA A 361 -6.52 -0.20 -15.32
CA ALA A 361 -7.42 -0.33 -16.47
C ALA A 361 -8.31 -1.57 -16.36
N GLU A 362 -7.73 -2.73 -16.03
CA GLU A 362 -8.48 -3.98 -15.78
C GLU A 362 -9.47 -3.83 -14.63
N PHE A 363 -9.12 -3.09 -13.57
CA PHE A 363 -10.04 -2.82 -12.46
C PHE A 363 -11.25 -2.02 -12.92
N ILE A 364 -11.05 -0.98 -13.73
CA ILE A 364 -12.14 -0.17 -14.29
C ILE A 364 -13.04 -1.02 -15.19
N GLU A 365 -12.45 -1.84 -16.07
CA GLU A 365 -13.17 -2.72 -16.98
C GLU A 365 -14.02 -3.74 -16.24
N GLU A 366 -13.42 -4.50 -15.30
CA GLU A 366 -14.14 -5.49 -14.50
C GLU A 366 -15.26 -4.82 -13.68
N LEU A 367 -15.00 -3.62 -13.15
CA LEU A 367 -16.00 -2.85 -12.44
C LEU A 367 -17.18 -2.44 -13.33
N MET A 368 -16.92 -1.97 -14.56
CA MET A 368 -17.96 -1.64 -15.53
C MET A 368 -18.83 -2.86 -15.87
N ASN A 369 -18.20 -4.03 -16.06
CA ASN A 369 -18.90 -5.28 -16.35
C ASN A 369 -19.79 -5.73 -15.19
N GLU A 370 -19.31 -5.66 -13.96
CA GLU A 370 -20.08 -5.97 -12.75
C GLU A 370 -21.33 -5.08 -12.63
N TYR A 371 -21.20 -3.77 -12.92
CA TYR A 371 -22.36 -2.86 -12.90
C TYR A 371 -23.29 -3.03 -14.09
N ALA A 372 -22.80 -3.50 -15.25
CA ALA A 372 -23.64 -3.79 -16.40
C ALA A 372 -24.51 -5.03 -16.17
N GLY A 373 -23.98 -6.06 -15.51
CA GLY A 373 -24.72 -7.29 -15.19
C GLY A 373 -25.75 -7.15 -14.04
N GLN A 374 -25.74 -6.03 -13.32
CA GLN A 374 -26.70 -5.71 -12.26
C GLN A 374 -27.93 -4.91 -12.74
N LYS A 375 -27.93 -4.46 -14.01
CA LYS A 375 -29.08 -3.82 -14.67
C LYS A 375 -29.87 -4.86 -15.44
#